data_AF-A0AAU5WPX7-F1
#
_entry.id   AF-A0AAU5WPX7-F1
#
_cell.length_a   1.000
_cell.length_b   1.000
_cell.length_c   1.000
_cell.angle_alpha   90.00
_cell.angle_beta   90.00
_cell.angle_gamma   90.00
#
_symmetry.space_group_name_H-M   'P 1'
#
loop_
_entity.id
_entity.type
_entity.pdbx_description
1 polymer ?
#
loop_
_entity_poly.entity_id
_entity_poly.type
_entity_poly.pdbx_seq_one_letter_code
_entity_poly.pdbx_strand_id
1 'polypeptide(L)'
;MIFVRDEVGRLVPLHRSDDPEQWREQVEADGPIVTRVEPDPFLPAGVCDPATGKGMISTGSSSAPFIMARLIEAMELEAGMRILEIGTGTGYNAAVLARLVGTGNVISVEIDPVAAALAREALNSVGLPVKVVAGNGEAGYPPGAPFERIIATASAHTVPYAWVRQVRPGGLIVVPLAPTVHPDWPLAALRVRDDGTAQGRCVGPSPFMPLRAQRASARSVQDAEERWEAAGRPEPTRYGITVSPGGQRIWLDSSGNPIG
;
A
#
# COMPACT_ATOMS: atom_id res chain seq x y z
N MET A 1 -3.88 15.57 14.37
CA MET A 1 -2.60 15.19 14.99
C MET A 1 -1.84 14.33 13.99
N ILE A 2 -0.54 14.55 13.85
CA ILE A 2 0.41 13.72 13.10
C ILE A 2 1.60 13.43 14.02
N PHE A 3 2.58 12.61 13.58
CA PHE A 3 3.82 12.41 14.31
C PHE A 3 5.01 12.87 13.47
N VAL A 4 5.89 13.64 14.09
CA VAL A 4 7.14 14.14 13.47
C VAL A 4 8.34 13.55 14.20
N ARG A 5 9.50 13.55 13.56
CA ARG A 5 10.75 13.14 14.22
C ARG A 5 11.38 14.32 14.95
N ASP A 6 11.73 14.13 16.22
CA ASP A 6 12.57 15.07 16.95
C ASP A 6 14.05 14.97 16.50
N GLU A 7 14.93 15.80 17.08
CA GLU A 7 16.37 15.84 16.74
C GLU A 7 17.10 14.50 16.93
N VAL A 8 16.57 13.62 17.78
CA VAL A 8 17.12 12.29 18.06
C VAL A 8 16.33 11.17 17.36
N GLY A 9 15.40 11.53 16.46
CA GLY A 9 14.67 10.63 15.58
C GLY A 9 13.41 9.99 16.18
N ARG A 10 12.96 10.39 17.37
CA ARG A 10 11.76 9.84 18.03
C ARG A 10 10.49 10.41 17.42
N LEU A 11 9.44 9.60 17.37
CA LEU A 11 8.14 10.01 16.84
C LEU A 11 7.32 10.71 17.92
N VAL A 12 7.24 12.04 17.86
CA VAL A 12 6.50 12.87 18.82
C VAL A 12 5.21 13.41 18.20
N PRO A 13 4.12 13.53 18.98
CA PRO A 13 2.85 14.03 18.46
C PRO A 13 2.96 15.52 18.12
N LEU A 14 2.45 15.89 16.94
CA LEU A 14 2.27 17.27 16.50
C LEU A 14 0.78 17.51 16.24
N HIS A 15 0.16 18.34 17.08
CA HIS A 15 -1.22 18.77 16.91
C HIS A 15 -1.27 20.09 16.15
N ARG A 16 -2.22 20.19 15.22
CA ARG A 16 -2.49 21.43 14.48
C ARG A 16 -2.83 22.62 15.39
N SER A 17 -3.42 22.35 16.56
CA SER A 17 -3.75 23.38 17.56
C SER A 17 -2.52 23.97 18.23
N ASP A 18 -1.45 23.21 18.34
CA ASP A 18 -0.28 23.55 19.15
C ASP A 18 0.73 24.31 18.31
N ASP A 19 0.95 23.86 17.06
CA ASP A 19 1.77 24.55 16.07
C ASP A 19 1.14 24.39 14.66
N PRO A 20 0.27 25.33 14.24
CA PRO A 20 -0.45 25.23 12.97
C PRO A 20 0.45 25.43 11.75
N GLU A 21 1.57 26.15 11.89
CA GLU A 21 2.49 26.45 10.79
C GLU A 21 3.35 25.23 10.50
N GLN A 22 4.02 24.69 11.53
CA GLN A 22 4.78 23.46 11.38
C GLN A 22 3.89 22.30 10.94
N TRP A 23 2.69 22.18 11.52
CA TRP A 23 1.75 21.15 11.09
C TRP A 23 1.40 21.27 9.61
N ARG A 24 1.18 22.50 9.11
CA ARG A 24 0.88 22.75 7.70
C ARG A 24 2.06 22.37 6.80
N GLU A 25 3.27 22.82 7.15
CA GLU A 25 4.49 22.49 6.41
C GLU A 25 4.65 20.97 6.26
N GLN A 26 4.42 20.21 7.34
CA GLN A 26 4.51 18.76 7.30
C GLN A 26 3.46 18.09 6.41
N VAL A 27 2.20 18.56 6.44
CA VAL A 27 1.13 17.92 5.65
C VAL A 27 1.09 18.35 4.18
N GLU A 28 1.69 19.51 3.85
CA GLU A 28 1.79 20.02 2.48
C GLU A 28 3.10 19.59 1.78
N ALA A 29 4.08 19.09 2.54
CA ALA A 29 5.32 18.57 2.00
C ALA A 29 5.10 17.30 1.16
N ASP A 30 6.02 17.08 0.21
CA ASP A 30 6.07 15.85 -0.59
C ASP A 30 6.80 14.72 0.16
N GLY A 31 6.35 14.45 1.38
CA GLY A 31 6.93 13.47 2.30
C GLY A 31 5.86 12.58 2.94
N PRO A 32 6.24 11.38 3.42
CA PRO A 32 5.32 10.55 4.17
C PRO A 32 5.04 11.16 5.54
N ILE A 33 3.79 11.07 5.98
CA ILE A 33 3.35 11.58 7.28
C ILE A 33 3.01 10.39 8.16
N VAL A 34 3.63 10.29 9.33
CA VAL A 34 3.26 9.27 10.30
C VAL A 34 1.96 9.68 10.98
N THR A 35 0.96 8.82 10.89
CA THR A 35 -0.39 9.08 11.43
C THR A 35 -0.70 8.21 12.63
N ARG A 36 0.07 7.14 12.84
CA ARG A 36 -0.08 6.24 13.98
C ARG A 36 1.25 5.65 14.42
N VAL A 37 1.39 5.57 15.74
CA VAL A 37 2.49 4.89 16.40
C VAL A 37 1.97 3.91 17.45
N GLU A 38 2.71 2.84 17.67
CA GLU A 38 2.47 1.87 18.73
C GLU A 38 3.79 1.60 19.48
N PRO A 39 3.74 1.14 20.74
CA PRO A 39 4.94 0.67 21.44
C PRO A 39 5.64 -0.42 20.64
N ASP A 40 6.98 -0.35 20.59
CA ASP A 40 7.79 -1.37 19.96
C ASP A 40 7.58 -2.72 20.68
N PRO A 41 7.06 -3.76 20.00
CA PRO A 41 6.79 -5.04 20.62
C PRO A 41 8.06 -5.76 21.10
N PHE A 42 9.24 -5.34 20.64
CA PHE A 42 10.53 -5.91 21.06
C PHE A 42 11.12 -5.20 22.28
N LEU A 43 10.50 -4.11 22.75
CA LEU A 43 10.92 -3.40 23.95
C LEU A 43 10.00 -3.71 25.14
N PRO A 44 10.52 -3.72 26.39
CA PRO A 44 9.68 -3.81 27.58
C PRO A 44 8.70 -2.63 27.67
N ALA A 45 7.47 -2.86 28.09
CA ALA A 45 6.42 -1.84 28.16
C ALA A 45 6.83 -0.59 28.96
N GLY A 46 7.61 -0.73 30.05
CA GLY A 46 8.09 0.39 30.87
C GLY A 46 9.18 1.26 30.22
N VAL A 47 9.68 0.86 29.04
CA VAL A 47 10.63 1.67 28.24
C VAL A 47 9.89 2.59 27.27
N CYS A 48 8.67 2.21 26.88
CA CYS A 48 7.89 2.92 25.87
C CYS A 48 7.10 4.06 26.49
N ASP A 49 7.17 5.24 25.90
CA ASP A 49 6.47 6.42 26.36
C ASP A 49 5.89 7.18 25.15
N PRO A 50 4.56 7.11 24.94
CA PRO A 50 3.88 7.82 23.86
C PRO A 50 4.03 9.35 23.91
N ALA A 51 4.21 9.95 25.10
CA ALA A 51 4.32 11.39 25.24
C ALA A 51 5.67 11.91 24.72
N THR A 52 6.73 11.12 24.89
CA THR A 52 8.09 11.47 24.44
C THR A 52 8.51 10.77 23.16
N GLY A 53 7.65 9.90 22.60
CA GLY A 53 7.95 9.08 21.42
C GLY A 53 8.98 7.97 21.68
N LYS A 54 9.42 7.78 22.92
CA LYS A 54 10.44 6.79 23.27
C LYS A 54 9.90 5.38 23.08
N GLY A 55 10.63 4.54 22.37
CA GLY A 55 10.22 3.15 22.12
C GLY A 55 8.95 3.02 21.28
N MET A 56 8.56 4.06 20.53
CA MET A 56 7.40 4.04 19.66
C MET A 56 7.83 3.77 18.20
N ILE A 57 7.08 2.91 17.51
CA ILE A 57 7.26 2.59 16.09
C ILE A 57 6.06 3.04 15.27
N SER A 58 6.30 3.38 14.00
CA SER A 58 5.23 3.75 13.08
C SER A 58 4.41 2.52 12.66
N THR A 59 3.10 2.56 12.84
CA THR A 59 2.17 1.49 12.41
C THR A 59 1.12 1.96 11.40
N GLY A 60 1.12 3.27 11.09
CA GLY A 60 0.32 3.84 10.02
C GLY A 60 0.91 5.15 9.53
N SER A 61 0.79 5.40 8.24
CA SER A 61 1.22 6.62 7.59
C SER A 61 0.26 7.03 6.48
N SER A 62 0.28 8.32 6.14
CA SER A 62 -0.12 8.79 4.82
C SER A 62 1.12 8.79 3.94
N SER A 63 1.12 8.08 2.83
CA SER A 63 2.29 8.06 1.94
C SER A 63 2.49 9.40 1.25
N ALA A 64 3.72 9.66 0.81
CA ALA A 64 4.07 10.87 0.09
C ALA A 64 3.21 11.05 -1.19
N PRO A 65 2.81 12.28 -1.53
CA PRO A 65 2.10 12.56 -2.78
C PRO A 65 2.78 11.99 -4.03
N PHE A 66 4.11 12.10 -4.17
CA PHE A 66 4.80 11.60 -5.37
C PHE A 66 4.65 10.08 -5.55
N ILE A 67 4.68 9.29 -4.47
CA ILE A 67 4.59 7.84 -4.59
C ILE A 67 3.15 7.42 -4.91
N MET A 68 2.16 8.14 -4.37
CA MET A 68 0.76 7.94 -4.72
C MET A 68 0.51 8.27 -6.20
N ALA A 69 1.09 9.35 -6.71
CA ALA A 69 1.02 9.69 -8.12
C ALA A 69 1.59 8.56 -9.01
N ARG A 70 2.76 7.99 -8.65
CA ARG A 70 3.35 6.84 -9.37
C ARG A 70 2.44 5.61 -9.38
N LEU A 71 1.79 5.30 -8.26
CA LEU A 71 0.84 4.19 -8.19
C LEU A 71 -0.36 4.46 -9.12
N ILE A 72 -0.92 5.67 -9.07
CA ILE A 72 -2.06 6.08 -9.90
C ILE A 72 -1.71 6.06 -11.40
N GLU A 73 -0.52 6.54 -11.78
CA GLU A 73 -0.04 6.49 -13.17
C GLU A 73 0.00 5.05 -13.69
N ALA A 74 0.51 4.11 -12.88
CA ALA A 74 0.54 2.69 -13.21
C ALA A 74 -0.85 2.04 -13.33
N MET A 75 -1.90 2.69 -12.83
CA MET A 75 -3.26 2.17 -12.93
C MET A 75 -3.90 2.43 -14.29
N GLU A 76 -3.38 3.30 -15.16
CA GLU A 76 -4.01 3.60 -16.47
C GLU A 76 -5.51 3.93 -16.30
N LEU A 77 -5.81 4.92 -15.44
CA LEU A 77 -7.20 5.27 -15.08
C LEU A 77 -7.90 6.05 -16.17
N GLU A 78 -9.19 5.77 -16.32
CA GLU A 78 -10.13 6.57 -17.12
C GLU A 78 -11.34 6.95 -16.26
N ALA A 79 -12.00 8.05 -16.62
CA ALA A 79 -13.22 8.48 -15.96
C ALA A 79 -14.30 7.39 -16.01
N GLY A 80 -15.00 7.17 -14.90
CA GLY A 80 -16.04 6.14 -14.80
C GLY A 80 -15.54 4.77 -14.36
N MET A 81 -14.21 4.53 -14.31
CA MET A 81 -13.68 3.22 -13.94
C MET A 81 -14.02 2.82 -12.50
N ARG A 82 -14.42 1.57 -12.28
CA ARG A 82 -14.68 1.04 -10.94
C ARG A 82 -13.40 0.56 -10.25
N ILE A 83 -13.09 1.17 -9.10
CA ILE A 83 -11.81 1.01 -8.40
C ILE A 83 -12.03 0.42 -7.00
N LEU A 84 -11.15 -0.52 -6.64
CA LEU A 84 -10.94 -0.91 -5.25
C LEU A 84 -9.56 -0.46 -4.78
N GLU A 85 -9.53 0.31 -3.71
CA GLU A 85 -8.32 0.61 -2.96
C GLU A 85 -8.20 -0.31 -1.74
N ILE A 86 -7.00 -0.85 -1.53
CA ILE A 86 -6.63 -1.63 -0.34
C ILE A 86 -5.68 -0.81 0.52
N GLY A 87 -6.13 -0.38 1.70
CA GLY A 87 -5.42 0.49 2.62
C GLY A 87 -5.92 1.94 2.55
N THR A 88 -7.09 2.23 3.13
CA THR A 88 -7.66 3.59 3.09
C THR A 88 -6.78 4.60 3.82
N GLY A 89 -6.19 4.23 4.96
CA GLY A 89 -5.36 5.13 5.78
C GLY A 89 -6.12 6.42 6.15
N THR A 90 -5.63 7.57 5.67
CA THR A 90 -6.25 8.88 5.89
C THR A 90 -7.45 9.16 4.98
N GLY A 91 -7.65 8.36 3.92
CA GLY A 91 -8.62 8.64 2.86
C GLY A 91 -8.12 9.61 1.79
N TYR A 92 -6.87 10.07 1.87
CA TYR A 92 -6.29 10.99 0.87
C TYR A 92 -6.31 10.40 -0.54
N ASN A 93 -5.75 9.20 -0.72
CA ASN A 93 -5.67 8.58 -2.03
C ASN A 93 -7.06 8.18 -2.55
N ALA A 94 -7.96 7.69 -1.69
CA ALA A 94 -9.38 7.52 -2.00
C ALA A 94 -10.03 8.81 -2.57
N ALA A 95 -9.72 9.98 -2.00
CA ALA A 95 -10.23 11.26 -2.46
C ALA A 95 -9.67 11.63 -3.85
N VAL A 96 -8.38 11.39 -4.09
CA VAL A 96 -7.74 11.60 -5.41
C VAL A 96 -8.38 10.69 -6.46
N LEU A 97 -8.49 9.39 -6.18
CA LEU A 97 -9.16 8.43 -7.05
C LEU A 97 -10.59 8.87 -7.37
N ALA A 98 -11.34 9.29 -6.35
CA ALA A 98 -12.72 9.76 -6.52
C ALA A 98 -12.84 10.99 -7.43
N ARG A 99 -11.83 11.88 -7.42
CA ARG A 99 -11.77 13.03 -8.34
C ARG A 99 -11.44 12.62 -9.77
N LEU A 100 -10.63 11.58 -9.95
CA LEU A 100 -10.22 11.08 -11.26
C LEU A 100 -11.31 10.23 -11.95
N VAL A 101 -11.92 9.30 -11.21
CA VAL A 101 -12.87 8.32 -11.79
C VAL A 101 -14.33 8.61 -11.45
N GLY A 102 -14.60 9.51 -10.52
CA GLY A 102 -15.94 9.81 -9.98
C GLY A 102 -16.18 9.13 -8.62
N THR A 103 -16.75 9.86 -7.67
CA THR A 103 -16.89 9.44 -6.27
C THR A 103 -17.66 8.14 -6.08
N GLY A 104 -18.68 7.88 -6.90
CA GLY A 104 -19.47 6.65 -6.83
C GLY A 104 -18.74 5.39 -7.30
N ASN A 105 -17.55 5.54 -7.90
CA ASN A 105 -16.81 4.45 -8.52
C ASN A 105 -15.65 3.92 -7.66
N VAL A 106 -15.40 4.53 -6.50
CA VAL A 106 -14.31 4.12 -5.59
C VAL A 106 -14.88 3.41 -4.37
N ILE A 107 -14.30 2.26 -4.05
CA ILE A 107 -14.46 1.58 -2.77
C ILE A 107 -13.07 1.45 -2.16
N SER A 108 -12.93 1.73 -0.87
CA SER A 108 -11.66 1.60 -0.16
C SER A 108 -11.81 0.70 1.06
N VAL A 109 -10.88 -0.21 1.28
CA VAL A 109 -10.89 -1.17 2.40
C VAL A 109 -9.76 -0.85 3.37
N GLU A 110 -10.10 -0.73 4.65
CA GLU A 110 -9.16 -0.45 5.73
C GLU A 110 -9.31 -1.51 6.83
N ILE A 111 -8.19 -2.10 7.24
CA ILE A 111 -8.17 -3.16 8.25
C ILE A 111 -8.42 -2.62 9.66
N ASP A 112 -8.09 -1.34 9.89
CA ASP A 112 -8.27 -0.68 11.15
C ASP A 112 -9.63 0.05 11.23
N PRO A 113 -10.58 -0.40 12.07
CA PRO A 113 -11.91 0.20 12.11
C PRO A 113 -11.91 1.67 12.56
N VAL A 114 -10.93 2.08 13.37
CA VAL A 114 -10.79 3.48 13.81
C VAL A 114 -10.30 4.35 12.66
N ALA A 115 -9.25 3.91 11.94
CA ALA A 115 -8.78 4.64 10.76
C ALA A 115 -9.87 4.71 9.67
N ALA A 116 -10.60 3.62 9.46
CA ALA A 116 -11.72 3.58 8.52
C ALA A 116 -12.80 4.62 8.86
N ALA A 117 -13.15 4.79 10.14
CA ALA A 117 -14.11 5.78 10.59
C ALA A 117 -13.62 7.22 10.36
N LEU A 118 -12.37 7.51 10.72
CA LEU A 118 -11.75 8.82 10.52
C LEU A 118 -11.65 9.19 9.02
N ALA A 119 -11.29 8.23 8.17
CA ALA A 119 -11.24 8.44 6.73
C ALA A 119 -12.62 8.77 6.16
N ARG A 120 -13.69 8.08 6.58
CA ARG A 120 -15.08 8.40 6.17
C ARG A 120 -15.45 9.84 6.54
N GLU A 121 -15.15 10.26 7.76
CA GLU A 121 -15.44 11.60 8.23
C GLU A 121 -14.70 12.65 7.40
N ALA A 122 -13.39 12.45 7.19
CA ALA A 122 -12.57 13.34 6.38
C ALA A 122 -13.10 13.46 4.94
N LEU A 123 -13.39 12.33 4.30
CA LEU A 123 -13.95 12.23 2.94
C LEU A 123 -15.31 12.93 2.81
N ASN A 124 -16.21 12.73 3.78
CA ASN A 124 -17.50 13.40 3.81
C ASN A 124 -17.36 14.92 3.99
N SER A 125 -16.42 15.37 4.83
CA SER A 125 -16.21 16.79 5.10
C SER A 125 -15.77 17.60 3.87
N VAL A 126 -15.15 16.94 2.88
CA VAL A 126 -14.71 17.55 1.61
C VAL A 126 -15.66 17.25 0.44
N GLY A 127 -16.86 16.72 0.72
CA GLY A 127 -17.88 16.43 -0.28
C GLY A 127 -17.54 15.25 -1.19
N LEU A 128 -16.72 14.30 -0.72
CA LEU A 128 -16.32 13.09 -1.45
C LEU A 128 -16.71 11.85 -0.66
N PRO A 129 -18.01 11.49 -0.55
CA PRO A 129 -18.48 10.35 0.24
C PRO A 129 -18.12 8.98 -0.38
N VAL A 130 -16.83 8.67 -0.47
CA VAL A 130 -16.30 7.38 -0.93
C VAL A 130 -16.72 6.28 0.04
N LYS A 131 -17.07 5.12 -0.48
CA LYS A 131 -17.42 3.96 0.34
C LYS A 131 -16.17 3.37 0.99
N VAL A 132 -15.97 3.64 2.28
CA VAL A 132 -14.90 3.04 3.08
C VAL A 132 -15.43 1.86 3.89
N VAL A 133 -14.82 0.69 3.72
CA VAL A 133 -15.18 -0.56 4.39
C VAL A 133 -14.12 -0.90 5.43
N ALA A 134 -14.54 -1.17 6.67
CA ALA A 134 -13.63 -1.75 7.65
C ALA A 134 -13.55 -3.27 7.41
N GLY A 135 -12.38 -3.81 7.11
CA GLY A 135 -12.21 -5.22 6.80
C GLY A 135 -10.81 -5.61 6.32
N ASN A 136 -10.57 -6.91 6.17
CA ASN A 136 -9.30 -7.41 5.67
C ASN A 136 -9.20 -7.20 4.15
N GLY A 137 -8.28 -6.32 3.74
CA GLY A 137 -8.00 -6.03 2.33
C GLY A 137 -7.53 -7.22 1.50
N GLU A 138 -6.96 -8.27 2.09
CA GLU A 138 -6.59 -9.49 1.35
C GLU A 138 -7.79 -10.21 0.76
N ALA A 139 -8.97 -10.07 1.39
CA ALA A 139 -10.22 -10.60 0.86
C ALA A 139 -10.82 -9.72 -0.26
N GLY A 140 -10.24 -8.55 -0.54
CA GLY A 140 -10.82 -7.53 -1.39
C GLY A 140 -12.16 -7.03 -0.86
N TYR A 141 -13.11 -6.79 -1.76
CA TYR A 141 -14.50 -6.49 -1.41
C TYR A 141 -15.47 -7.13 -2.42
N PRO A 142 -15.81 -8.43 -2.26
CA PRO A 142 -16.65 -9.16 -3.20
C PRO A 142 -18.00 -8.50 -3.54
N PRO A 143 -18.73 -7.84 -2.61
CA PRO A 143 -19.98 -7.15 -2.94
C PRO A 143 -19.81 -5.97 -3.92
N GLY A 144 -18.59 -5.46 -4.07
CA GLY A 144 -18.26 -4.40 -5.02
C GLY A 144 -17.68 -4.90 -6.34
N ALA A 145 -17.44 -6.20 -6.48
CA ALA A 145 -16.91 -6.77 -7.71
C ALA A 145 -17.96 -6.77 -8.85
N PRO A 146 -17.53 -6.87 -10.12
CA PRO A 146 -16.15 -6.78 -10.58
C PRO A 146 -15.62 -5.33 -10.57
N PHE A 147 -14.32 -5.20 -10.34
CA PHE A 147 -13.56 -3.96 -10.45
C PHE A 147 -12.81 -3.92 -11.79
N GLU A 148 -12.51 -2.71 -12.26
CA GLU A 148 -11.64 -2.49 -13.41
C GLU A 148 -10.19 -2.35 -13.00
N ARG A 149 -9.97 -1.83 -11.78
CA ARG A 149 -8.65 -1.69 -11.19
C ARG A 149 -8.69 -2.00 -9.70
N ILE A 150 -7.61 -2.60 -9.23
CA ILE A 150 -7.27 -2.67 -7.80
C ILE A 150 -5.94 -1.95 -7.60
N ILE A 151 -5.87 -1.13 -6.56
CA ILE A 151 -4.64 -0.52 -6.06
C ILE A 151 -4.45 -0.89 -4.61
N ALA A 152 -3.26 -1.36 -4.26
CA ALA A 152 -2.85 -1.54 -2.87
C ALA A 152 -1.87 -0.45 -2.46
N THR A 153 -2.16 0.19 -1.32
CA THR A 153 -1.29 1.16 -0.64
C THR A 153 -0.62 0.52 0.57
N ALA A 154 -0.41 -0.79 0.49
CA ALA A 154 0.36 -1.63 1.40
C ALA A 154 1.03 -2.73 0.56
N SER A 155 2.24 -3.14 0.96
CA SER A 155 3.02 -4.11 0.20
C SER A 155 2.59 -5.55 0.46
N ALA A 156 2.68 -6.39 -0.57
CA ALA A 156 2.36 -7.81 -0.49
C ALA A 156 3.61 -8.67 -0.74
N HIS A 157 3.78 -9.73 0.05
CA HIS A 157 4.68 -10.83 -0.29
C HIS A 157 4.06 -11.70 -1.39
N THR A 158 2.79 -12.05 -1.19
CA THR A 158 1.98 -12.82 -2.12
C THR A 158 0.74 -12.03 -2.47
N VAL A 159 0.56 -11.71 -3.76
CA VAL A 159 -0.64 -11.04 -4.25
C VAL A 159 -1.86 -11.94 -4.02
N PRO A 160 -2.85 -11.51 -3.21
CA PRO A 160 -4.01 -12.33 -2.90
C PRO A 160 -4.80 -12.70 -4.17
N TYR A 161 -5.02 -14.01 -4.39
CA TYR A 161 -5.81 -14.47 -5.55
C TYR A 161 -7.25 -13.95 -5.53
N ALA A 162 -7.77 -13.58 -4.35
CA ALA A 162 -9.06 -12.91 -4.22
C ALA A 162 -9.15 -11.60 -5.01
N TRP A 163 -8.04 -10.89 -5.19
CA TRP A 163 -7.99 -9.67 -6.00
C TRP A 163 -8.15 -10.00 -7.49
N VAL A 164 -7.45 -11.02 -7.98
CA VAL A 164 -7.55 -11.50 -9.37
C VAL A 164 -8.99 -11.88 -9.70
N ARG A 165 -9.67 -12.60 -8.80
CA ARG A 165 -11.07 -13.01 -8.97
C ARG A 165 -12.07 -11.85 -8.98
N GLN A 166 -11.69 -10.70 -8.45
CA GLN A 166 -12.57 -9.53 -8.33
C GLN A 166 -12.32 -8.49 -9.42
N VAL A 167 -11.31 -8.67 -10.26
CA VAL A 167 -11.02 -7.78 -11.39
C VAL A 167 -11.52 -8.41 -12.68
N ARG A 168 -12.17 -7.62 -13.53
CA ARG A 168 -12.60 -8.10 -14.85
C ARG A 168 -11.39 -8.48 -15.72
N PRO A 169 -11.53 -9.40 -16.68
CA PRO A 169 -10.50 -9.59 -17.71
C PRO A 169 -10.12 -8.27 -18.40
N GLY A 170 -8.83 -8.10 -18.66
CA GLY A 170 -8.23 -6.86 -19.16
C GLY A 170 -7.98 -5.78 -18.10
N GLY A 171 -8.56 -5.90 -16.89
CA GLY A 171 -8.32 -5.00 -15.77
C GLY A 171 -6.92 -5.12 -15.16
N LEU A 172 -6.56 -4.19 -14.27
CA LEU A 172 -5.22 -4.12 -13.66
C LEU A 172 -5.25 -4.24 -12.14
N ILE A 173 -4.21 -4.85 -11.59
CA ILE A 173 -3.87 -4.84 -10.17
C ILE A 173 -2.52 -4.15 -10.04
N VAL A 174 -2.49 -3.04 -9.30
CA VAL A 174 -1.27 -2.29 -8.98
C VAL A 174 -0.94 -2.51 -7.51
N VAL A 175 0.22 -3.08 -7.23
CA VAL A 175 0.59 -3.52 -5.88
C VAL A 175 2.10 -3.37 -5.63
N PRO A 176 2.51 -2.65 -4.58
CA PRO A 176 3.87 -2.70 -4.07
C PRO A 176 4.19 -4.12 -3.56
N LEU A 177 5.37 -4.64 -3.89
CA LEU A 177 5.82 -5.94 -3.41
C LEU A 177 6.83 -5.79 -2.28
N ALA A 178 6.75 -6.70 -1.33
CA ALA A 178 7.64 -6.77 -0.18
C ALA A 178 9.10 -7.06 -0.61
N PRO A 179 10.10 -6.72 0.21
CA PRO A 179 11.53 -6.86 -0.12
C PRO A 179 11.95 -8.32 -0.29
N THR A 180 11.09 -9.24 0.11
CA THR A 180 11.16 -10.68 -0.18
C THR A 180 11.10 -11.04 -1.69
N VAL A 181 10.67 -10.10 -2.53
CA VAL A 181 10.66 -10.24 -4.00
C VAL A 181 11.89 -9.59 -4.61
N HIS A 182 12.20 -8.36 -4.18
CA HIS A 182 13.35 -7.58 -4.65
C HIS A 182 13.70 -6.52 -3.58
N PRO A 183 14.98 -6.25 -3.29
CA PRO A 183 15.40 -5.36 -2.20
C PRO A 183 14.84 -3.93 -2.32
N ASP A 184 14.62 -3.44 -3.55
CA ASP A 184 14.06 -2.10 -3.82
C ASP A 184 12.53 -1.98 -3.76
N TRP A 185 11.82 -2.96 -3.17
CA TRP A 185 10.37 -2.90 -2.92
C TRP A 185 9.55 -2.59 -4.19
N PRO A 186 9.50 -3.48 -5.18
CA PRO A 186 9.08 -3.09 -6.52
C PRO A 186 7.55 -2.93 -6.62
N LEU A 187 7.10 -1.98 -7.42
CA LEU A 187 5.70 -1.81 -7.80
C LEU A 187 5.35 -2.74 -8.95
N ALA A 188 4.42 -3.66 -8.77
CA ALA A 188 3.93 -4.53 -9.82
C ALA A 188 2.63 -4.00 -10.43
N ALA A 189 2.53 -4.04 -11.76
CA ALA A 189 1.31 -3.79 -12.52
C ALA A 189 0.91 -5.07 -13.26
N LEU A 190 -0.17 -5.73 -12.80
CA LEU A 190 -0.57 -7.06 -13.25
C LEU A 190 -1.90 -6.98 -13.99
N ARG A 191 -1.93 -7.43 -15.24
CA ARG A 191 -3.16 -7.47 -16.04
C ARG A 191 -3.87 -8.80 -15.85
N VAL A 192 -5.15 -8.75 -15.53
CA VAL A 192 -6.01 -9.93 -15.41
C VAL A 192 -6.39 -10.41 -16.80
N ARG A 193 -6.26 -11.72 -17.04
CA ARG A 193 -6.54 -12.38 -18.31
C ARG A 193 -7.85 -13.15 -18.23
N ASP A 194 -8.38 -13.51 -19.40
CA ASP A 194 -9.62 -14.29 -19.52
C ASP A 194 -9.52 -15.69 -18.89
N ASP A 195 -8.31 -16.24 -18.76
CA ASP A 195 -8.04 -17.53 -18.12
C ASP A 195 -8.04 -17.48 -16.57
N GLY A 196 -8.35 -16.32 -15.99
CA GLY A 196 -8.38 -16.13 -14.54
C GLY A 196 -7.00 -16.01 -13.88
N THR A 197 -5.94 -15.80 -14.66
CA THR A 197 -4.61 -15.43 -14.17
C THR A 197 -4.40 -13.91 -14.22
N ALA A 198 -3.50 -13.39 -13.39
CA ALA A 198 -2.97 -12.04 -13.53
C ALA A 198 -1.47 -12.13 -13.83
N GLN A 199 -1.00 -11.38 -14.82
CA GLN A 199 0.43 -11.35 -15.16
C GLN A 199 0.89 -9.93 -15.51
N GLY A 200 2.11 -9.59 -15.11
CA GLY A 200 2.74 -8.33 -15.49
C GLY A 200 4.15 -8.18 -14.95
N ARG A 201 4.66 -6.95 -15.03
CA ARG A 201 6.03 -6.60 -14.63
C ARG A 201 6.05 -5.63 -13.48
N CYS A 202 7.20 -5.56 -12.83
CA CYS A 202 7.55 -4.47 -11.95
C CYS A 202 7.87 -3.21 -12.77
N VAL A 203 7.42 -2.04 -12.32
CA VAL A 203 7.54 -0.76 -13.06
C VAL A 203 8.38 0.29 -12.33
N GLY A 204 8.93 -0.04 -11.16
CA GLY A 204 9.83 0.83 -10.40
C GLY A 204 9.81 0.53 -8.89
N PRO A 205 10.59 1.24 -8.06
CA PRO A 205 10.60 1.08 -6.61
C PRO A 205 9.39 1.75 -5.94
N SER A 206 8.88 1.13 -4.88
CA SER A 206 7.70 1.56 -4.12
C SER A 206 7.70 0.98 -2.70
N PRO A 207 8.50 1.54 -1.78
CA PRO A 207 8.54 1.08 -0.40
C PRO A 207 7.24 1.43 0.33
N PHE A 208 6.49 0.39 0.71
CA PHE A 208 5.24 0.51 1.46
C PHE A 208 5.23 -0.46 2.64
N MET A 209 4.55 -0.07 3.72
CA MET A 209 4.31 -0.98 4.85
C MET A 209 3.59 -2.24 4.36
N PRO A 210 3.95 -3.42 4.88
CA PRO A 210 3.31 -4.66 4.47
C PRO A 210 1.86 -4.73 4.93
N LEU A 211 1.03 -5.43 4.16
CA LEU A 211 -0.26 -5.93 4.65
C LEU A 211 -0.06 -6.61 6.01
N ARG A 212 -0.98 -6.39 6.96
CA ARG A 212 -0.76 -6.79 8.37
C ARG A 212 -0.43 -8.28 8.52
N ALA A 213 -1.08 -9.16 7.76
CA ALA A 213 -0.82 -10.60 7.82
C ALA A 213 0.37 -11.08 6.98
N GLN A 214 0.98 -10.20 6.17
CA GLN A 214 2.10 -10.53 5.27
C GLN A 214 3.43 -9.90 5.70
N ARG A 215 3.58 -9.55 6.99
CA ARG A 215 4.86 -9.09 7.54
C ARG A 215 5.93 -10.18 7.38
N ALA A 216 6.97 -9.88 6.61
CA ALA A 216 8.07 -10.80 6.38
C ALA A 216 9.01 -10.86 7.59
N SER A 217 9.61 -12.03 7.82
CA SER A 217 10.69 -12.18 8.79
C SER A 217 12.00 -11.60 8.24
N ALA A 218 12.90 -11.16 9.12
CA ALA A 218 14.23 -10.69 8.72
C ALA A 218 14.98 -11.74 7.88
N ARG A 219 14.84 -13.03 8.24
CA ARG A 219 15.44 -14.13 7.49
C ARG A 219 14.91 -14.21 6.05
N SER A 220 13.59 -14.09 5.86
CA SER A 220 12.98 -14.14 4.53
C SER A 220 13.42 -12.98 3.64
N VAL A 221 13.70 -11.81 4.22
CA VAL A 221 14.25 -10.66 3.51
C VAL A 221 15.70 -10.94 3.09
N GLN A 222 16.52 -11.43 4.02
CA GLN A 222 17.90 -11.81 3.74
C GLN A 222 18.00 -12.88 2.63
N ASP A 223 17.15 -13.91 2.67
CA ASP A 223 17.11 -14.95 1.63
C ASP A 223 16.75 -14.41 0.24
N ALA A 224 15.94 -13.34 0.18
CA ALA A 224 15.61 -12.69 -1.07
C ALA A 224 16.78 -11.84 -1.60
N GLU A 225 17.48 -11.14 -0.71
CA GLU A 225 18.67 -10.37 -1.04
C GLU A 225 19.78 -11.28 -1.59
N GLU A 226 20.08 -12.39 -0.90
CA GLU A 226 21.08 -13.37 -1.36
C GLU A 226 20.74 -13.94 -2.75
N ARG A 227 19.46 -14.23 -3.02
CA ARG A 227 19.00 -14.68 -4.35
C ARG A 227 19.14 -13.60 -5.41
N TRP A 228 18.84 -12.34 -5.08
CA TRP A 228 19.00 -11.20 -5.98
C TRP A 228 20.47 -10.95 -6.32
N GLU A 229 21.37 -11.04 -5.33
CA GLU A 229 22.82 -10.94 -5.56
C GLU A 229 23.33 -12.06 -6.45
N ALA A 230 22.92 -13.31 -6.18
CA ALA A 230 23.29 -14.48 -6.99
C ALA A 230 22.77 -14.36 -8.44
N ALA A 231 21.66 -13.67 -8.66
CA ALA A 231 21.11 -13.39 -9.99
C ALA A 231 21.83 -12.23 -10.72
N GLY A 232 22.88 -11.65 -10.13
CA GLY A 232 23.66 -10.55 -10.72
C GLY A 232 23.03 -9.18 -10.51
N ARG A 233 22.28 -9.01 -9.41
CA ARG A 233 21.63 -7.75 -9.02
C ARG A 233 20.75 -7.13 -10.12
N PRO A 234 19.81 -7.89 -10.70
CA PRO A 234 18.94 -7.38 -11.76
C PRO A 234 18.07 -6.23 -11.25
N GLU A 235 17.86 -5.22 -12.09
CA GLU A 235 16.94 -4.11 -11.83
C GLU A 235 15.50 -4.60 -11.58
N PRO A 236 14.70 -3.88 -10.76
CA PRO A 236 13.31 -4.21 -10.49
C PRO A 236 12.49 -4.52 -11.74
N THR A 237 12.66 -3.73 -12.81
CA THR A 237 11.87 -3.82 -14.05
C THR A 237 12.08 -5.12 -14.84
N ARG A 238 13.13 -5.88 -14.51
CA ARG A 238 13.37 -7.22 -15.07
C ARG A 238 12.49 -8.28 -14.41
N TYR A 239 11.94 -8.00 -13.23
CA TYR A 239 11.04 -8.91 -12.53
C TYR A 239 9.63 -8.83 -13.09
N GLY A 240 8.99 -9.99 -13.14
CA GLY A 240 7.56 -10.09 -13.35
C GLY A 240 6.92 -11.16 -12.50
N ILE A 241 5.60 -11.09 -12.44
CA ILE A 241 4.78 -11.91 -11.55
C ILE A 241 3.64 -12.48 -12.36
N THR A 242 3.37 -13.76 -12.12
CA THR A 242 2.14 -14.44 -12.54
C THR A 242 1.41 -14.94 -11.31
N VAL A 243 0.13 -14.60 -11.19
CA VAL A 243 -0.77 -15.04 -10.11
C VAL A 243 -1.86 -15.89 -10.74
N SER A 244 -2.09 -17.07 -10.18
CA SER A 244 -3.05 -18.06 -10.67
C SER A 244 -3.80 -18.69 -9.49
N PRO A 245 -4.86 -19.50 -9.72
CA PRO A 245 -5.47 -20.29 -8.66
C PRO A 245 -4.46 -21.19 -7.91
N GLY A 246 -3.40 -21.65 -8.60
CA GLY A 246 -2.36 -22.50 -8.04
C GLY A 246 -1.26 -21.75 -7.29
N GLY A 247 -1.34 -20.42 -7.20
CA GLY A 247 -0.38 -19.59 -6.47
C GLY A 247 0.32 -18.53 -7.33
N GLN A 248 1.34 -17.93 -6.73
CA GLN A 248 2.18 -16.88 -7.30
C GLN A 248 3.50 -17.46 -7.81
N ARG A 249 3.94 -17.00 -8.98
CA ARG A 249 5.27 -17.28 -9.54
C ARG A 249 5.95 -15.97 -9.89
N ILE A 250 7.17 -15.80 -9.44
CA ILE A 250 8.05 -14.68 -9.79
C ILE A 250 8.97 -15.17 -10.92
N TRP A 251 9.30 -14.30 -11.86
CA TRP A 251 10.15 -14.63 -12.99
C TRP A 251 11.04 -13.46 -13.39
N LEU A 252 12.18 -13.76 -14.01
CA LEU A 252 13.16 -12.78 -14.45
C LEU A 252 13.18 -12.72 -15.99
N ASP A 253 13.07 -11.52 -16.55
CA ASP A 253 13.01 -11.19 -17.98
C ASP A 253 11.79 -11.73 -18.73
N SER A 254 11.38 -12.99 -18.51
CA SER A 254 10.18 -13.58 -19.11
C SER A 254 9.52 -14.61 -18.19
N SER A 255 8.23 -14.85 -18.36
CA SER A 255 7.50 -15.88 -17.58
C SER A 255 7.96 -17.31 -17.81
N GLY A 256 8.82 -17.55 -18.81
CA GLY A 256 9.49 -18.83 -19.03
C GLY A 256 10.71 -19.04 -18.12
N ASN A 257 11.14 -18.02 -17.37
CA ASN A 257 12.32 -18.05 -16.50
C ASN A 257 11.91 -17.77 -15.04
N PRO A 258 11.22 -18.72 -14.37
CA PRO A 258 10.83 -18.59 -12.98
C PRO A 258 12.04 -18.47 -12.05
N ILE A 259 11.90 -17.68 -10.99
CA ILE A 259 12.88 -17.54 -9.91
C ILE A 259 12.18 -17.74 -8.56
N GLY A 260 12.87 -18.44 -7.64
CA GLY A 260 12.30 -18.87 -6.36
C GLY A 260 11.91 -20.34 -6.39
#